data_AF-A0A1G6QM04-F1
#
_entry.id   AF-A0A1G6QM04-F1
#
_cell.length_a   1.000
_cell.length_b   1.000
_cell.length_c   1.000
_cell.angle_alpha   90.00
_cell.angle_beta   90.00
_cell.angle_gamma   90.00
#
_symmetry.space_group_name_H-M   'P 1'
#
loop_
_entity.id
_entity.type
_entity.pdbx_description
1 polymer ?
#
loop_
_entity_poly.entity_id
_entity_poly.type
_entity_poly.pdbx_seq_one_letter_code
_entity_poly.pdbx_strand_id
1 'polypeptide(L)'
;MKEIFERLVGLIPTYFEALFPLLTGPKRFIAERLSSDESATQKALIFLAISFAIGWILKIPLSRGDPLLELGTDSVFALMNVLAYGTALYLAWRIAGGRAGLQKFLTIHFYYAGVLLLLATGLYLGFAGTIRAFDPALFKELHDAAYAGNLAAFLIENKERLLASSAYRASLLVQFAVFGAMLAWIFAGWGAYRELNRLSRLRSMGAGLLFFVFCFPVTAFIFVVGNALVK
;
A
#
# COMPACT_ATOMS: atom_id res chain seq x y z
N MET A 1 9.04 -12.81 -23.57
CA MET A 1 8.40 -13.15 -22.27
C MET A 1 9.29 -13.99 -21.37
N LYS A 2 9.84 -15.12 -21.84
CA LYS A 2 10.73 -16.00 -21.04
C LYS A 2 11.91 -15.27 -20.39
N GLU A 3 12.65 -14.45 -21.15
CA GLU A 3 13.80 -13.71 -20.62
C GLU A 3 13.42 -12.70 -19.52
N ILE A 4 12.30 -12.00 -19.67
CA ILE A 4 11.79 -11.05 -18.66
C ILE A 4 11.42 -11.81 -17.39
N PHE A 5 10.76 -12.96 -17.53
CA PHE A 5 10.41 -13.81 -16.41
C PHE A 5 11.65 -14.34 -15.68
N GLU A 6 12.66 -14.82 -16.40
CA GLU A 6 13.93 -15.28 -15.82
C GLU A 6 14.66 -14.15 -15.06
N ARG A 7 14.68 -12.94 -15.63
CA ARG A 7 15.22 -11.75 -14.96
C ARG A 7 14.43 -11.41 -13.69
N LEU A 8 13.10 -11.46 -13.73
CA LEU A 8 12.26 -11.20 -12.56
C LEU A 8 12.50 -12.24 -11.46
N VAL A 9 12.58 -13.53 -11.80
CA VAL A 9 12.88 -14.60 -10.86
C VAL A 9 14.25 -14.41 -10.23
N GLY A 10 15.25 -13.97 -11.00
CA GLY A 10 16.58 -13.65 -10.51
C GLY A 10 16.62 -12.49 -9.49
N LEU A 11 15.61 -11.61 -9.47
CA LEU A 11 15.53 -10.50 -8.52
C LEU A 11 14.90 -10.89 -7.17
N ILE A 12 14.26 -12.06 -7.08
CA ILE A 12 13.56 -12.51 -5.88
C ILE A 12 14.50 -12.61 -4.65
N PRO A 13 15.70 -13.23 -4.73
CA PRO A 13 16.60 -13.30 -3.57
C PRO A 13 16.98 -11.91 -3.05
N THR A 14 17.40 -11.01 -3.93
CA THR A 14 17.76 -9.62 -3.58
C THR A 14 16.58 -8.84 -3.02
N TYR A 15 15.37 -9.10 -3.50
CA TYR A 15 14.15 -8.51 -2.95
C TYR A 15 13.95 -8.91 -1.49
N PHE A 16 14.06 -10.21 -1.16
CA PHE A 16 13.90 -10.69 0.22
C PHE A 16 15.04 -10.22 1.15
N GLU A 17 16.27 -10.15 0.64
CA GLU A 17 17.41 -9.55 1.35
C GLU A 17 17.14 -8.08 1.72
N ALA A 18 16.35 -7.35 0.92
CA ALA A 18 15.92 -6.00 1.25
C ALA A 18 14.68 -5.96 2.15
N LEU A 19 13.71 -6.86 1.92
CA LEU A 19 12.44 -6.88 2.64
C LEU A 19 12.62 -7.19 4.12
N PHE A 20 13.41 -8.20 4.49
CA PHE A 20 13.54 -8.61 5.90
C PHE A 20 14.15 -7.51 6.80
N PRO A 21 15.27 -6.86 6.42
CA PRO A 21 15.81 -5.74 7.20
C PRO A 21 14.87 -4.53 7.21
N LEU A 22 14.15 -4.28 6.12
CA LEU A 22 13.16 -3.20 6.04
C LEU A 22 11.96 -3.46 6.98
N LEU A 23 11.51 -4.70 7.12
CA LEU A 23 10.43 -5.07 8.03
C LEU A 23 10.85 -4.97 9.50
N THR A 24 12.03 -5.45 9.83
CA THR A 24 12.52 -5.57 11.22
C THR A 24 13.17 -4.28 11.75
N GLY A 25 13.75 -3.47 10.86
CA GLY A 25 14.47 -2.25 11.22
C GLY A 25 14.37 -1.19 10.13
N PRO A 26 13.15 -0.72 9.78
CA PRO A 26 12.92 0.16 8.63
C PRO A 26 13.77 1.43 8.65
N LYS A 27 13.98 1.97 9.85
CA LYS A 27 14.83 3.14 10.08
C LYS A 27 16.30 2.89 9.77
N ARG A 28 16.87 1.80 10.28
CA ARG A 28 18.28 1.44 10.08
C ARG A 28 18.54 1.11 8.62
N PHE A 29 17.67 0.29 8.02
CA PHE A 29 17.75 -0.05 6.60
C PHE A 29 17.79 1.19 5.70
N ILE A 30 16.90 2.15 5.94
CA ILE A 30 16.86 3.38 5.13
C ILE A 30 18.13 4.23 5.33
N ALA A 31 18.64 4.34 6.55
CA ALA A 31 19.89 5.08 6.80
C ALA A 31 21.06 4.48 6.01
N GLU A 32 21.21 3.16 6.02
CA GLU A 32 22.25 2.43 5.27
C GLU A 32 22.05 2.58 3.75
N ARG A 33 20.81 2.56 3.25
CA ARG A 33 20.51 2.73 1.82
C ARG A 33 20.75 4.15 1.32
N LEU A 34 20.50 5.17 2.14
CA LEU A 34 20.71 6.57 1.75
C LEU A 34 22.17 7.01 1.85
N SER A 35 23.01 6.29 2.58
CA SER A 35 24.47 6.56 2.64
C SER A 35 25.27 5.88 1.54
N SER A 36 24.70 4.86 0.86
CA SER A 36 25.50 3.91 0.09
C SER A 36 25.66 4.18 -1.40
N ASP A 37 24.82 4.97 -2.11
CA ASP A 37 25.09 5.28 -3.54
C ASP A 37 24.06 6.16 -4.27
N GLU A 38 24.43 6.64 -5.47
CA GLU A 38 23.55 7.29 -6.47
C GLU A 38 22.39 6.40 -6.94
N SER A 39 22.53 5.07 -6.89
CA SER A 39 21.55 4.11 -7.40
C SER A 39 20.39 3.79 -6.44
N ALA A 40 20.31 4.45 -5.27
CA ALA A 40 19.34 4.09 -4.23
C ALA A 40 17.88 4.21 -4.70
N THR A 41 17.57 5.22 -5.52
CA THR A 41 16.22 5.44 -6.07
C THR A 41 15.81 4.32 -7.01
N GLN A 42 16.71 3.88 -7.88
CA GLN A 42 16.45 2.78 -8.81
C GLN A 42 16.17 1.48 -8.04
N LYS A 43 16.97 1.18 -7.02
CA LYS A 43 16.76 0.00 -6.15
C LYS A 43 15.40 0.06 -5.43
N ALA A 44 14.97 1.23 -4.99
CA ALA A 44 13.66 1.41 -4.36
C ALA A 44 12.49 1.23 -5.34
N LEU A 45 12.63 1.71 -6.59
CA LEU A 45 11.64 1.49 -7.65
C LEU A 45 11.53 0.01 -8.04
N ILE A 46 12.65 -0.69 -8.16
CA ILE A 46 12.66 -2.14 -8.42
C ILE A 46 11.96 -2.88 -7.26
N PHE A 47 12.26 -2.50 -6.01
CA PHE A 47 11.58 -3.07 -4.84
C PHE A 47 10.07 -2.85 -4.89
N LEU A 48 9.62 -1.63 -5.20
CA LEU A 48 8.20 -1.31 -5.35
C LEU A 48 7.53 -2.14 -6.46
N ALA A 49 8.20 -2.26 -7.62
CA ALA A 49 7.68 -3.03 -8.75
C ALA A 49 7.53 -4.52 -8.42
N ILE A 50 8.51 -5.11 -7.73
CA ILE A 50 8.44 -6.52 -7.29
C ILE A 50 7.35 -6.70 -6.24
N SER A 51 7.24 -5.81 -5.25
CA SER A 51 6.15 -5.81 -4.26
C SER A 51 4.77 -5.77 -4.93
N PHE A 52 4.59 -4.89 -5.92
CA PHE A 52 3.36 -4.80 -6.70
C PHE A 52 3.09 -6.09 -7.47
N ALA A 53 4.09 -6.65 -8.18
CA ALA A 53 3.94 -7.88 -8.94
C ALA A 53 3.56 -9.07 -8.05
N ILE A 54 4.20 -9.24 -6.88
CA ILE A 54 3.84 -10.26 -5.89
C ILE A 54 2.38 -10.05 -5.46
N GLY A 55 2.03 -8.83 -5.07
CA GLY A 55 0.66 -8.53 -4.64
C GLY A 55 -0.38 -8.81 -5.72
N TRP A 56 -0.08 -8.48 -6.98
CA TRP A 56 -0.96 -8.76 -8.11
C TRP A 56 -1.09 -10.26 -8.39
N ILE A 57 0.02 -11.02 -8.40
CA ILE A 57 -0.01 -12.48 -8.59
C ILE A 57 -0.90 -13.16 -7.54
N LEU A 58 -0.82 -12.71 -6.28
CA LEU A 58 -1.65 -13.25 -5.21
C LEU A 58 -3.15 -12.92 -5.37
N LYS A 59 -3.49 -11.85 -6.10
CA LYS A 59 -4.87 -11.44 -6.39
C LYS A 59 -5.46 -12.13 -7.63
N ILE A 60 -4.66 -12.75 -8.50
CA ILE A 60 -5.12 -13.41 -9.74
C ILE A 60 -6.33 -14.33 -9.52
N PRO A 61 -6.41 -15.18 -8.48
CA PRO A 61 -7.56 -16.07 -8.27
C PRO A 61 -8.90 -15.36 -7.98
N LEU A 62 -8.88 -14.04 -7.78
CA LEU A 62 -10.04 -13.18 -7.51
C LEU A 62 -10.39 -12.28 -8.72
N SER A 63 -9.60 -12.33 -9.79
CA SER A 63 -9.87 -11.62 -11.05
C SER A 63 -11.11 -12.19 -11.76
N ARG A 64 -11.87 -11.35 -12.45
CA ARG A 64 -13.05 -11.75 -13.24
C ARG A 64 -12.94 -11.38 -14.73
N GLY A 65 -12.13 -10.38 -15.06
CA GLY A 65 -11.96 -9.90 -16.43
C GLY A 65 -10.73 -10.48 -17.11
N ASP A 66 -10.21 -9.73 -18.08
CA ASP A 66 -8.89 -9.98 -18.67
C ASP A 66 -7.81 -9.61 -17.65
N PRO A 67 -7.04 -10.59 -17.12
CA PRO A 67 -6.01 -10.30 -16.13
C PRO A 67 -4.96 -9.30 -16.63
N LEU A 68 -4.66 -9.25 -17.92
CA LEU A 68 -3.67 -8.31 -18.46
C LEU A 68 -4.18 -6.87 -18.46
N LEU A 69 -5.46 -6.68 -18.78
CA LEU A 69 -6.10 -5.37 -18.70
C LEU A 69 -6.17 -4.90 -17.24
N GLU A 70 -6.61 -5.77 -16.33
CA GLU A 70 -6.68 -5.49 -14.90
C GLU A 70 -5.29 -5.18 -14.31
N LEU A 71 -4.24 -5.91 -14.73
CA LEU A 71 -2.86 -5.61 -14.37
C LEU A 71 -2.46 -4.20 -14.81
N GLY A 72 -2.76 -3.84 -16.04
CA GLY A 72 -2.45 -2.51 -16.58
C GLY A 72 -3.12 -1.39 -15.79
N THR A 73 -4.42 -1.51 -15.54
CA THR A 73 -5.19 -0.53 -14.76
C THR A 73 -4.73 -0.46 -13.31
N ASP A 74 -4.50 -1.60 -12.65
CA ASP A 74 -3.99 -1.67 -11.28
C ASP A 74 -2.59 -1.05 -11.17
N SER A 75 -1.72 -1.27 -12.16
CA SER A 75 -0.35 -0.74 -12.17
C SER A 75 -0.34 0.79 -12.24
N VAL A 76 -1.14 1.36 -13.15
CA VAL A 76 -1.28 2.82 -13.29
C VAL A 76 -1.88 3.41 -12.03
N PHE A 77 -2.94 2.81 -11.51
CA PHE A 77 -3.61 3.27 -10.30
C PHE A 77 -2.69 3.19 -9.08
N ALA A 78 -1.92 2.11 -8.91
CA ALA A 78 -0.96 1.95 -7.84
C ALA A 78 0.16 3.00 -7.93
N LEU A 79 0.74 3.23 -9.12
CA LEU A 79 1.77 4.23 -9.31
C LEU A 79 1.25 5.64 -9.00
N MET A 80 0.05 5.99 -9.47
CA MET A 80 -0.59 7.27 -9.18
C MET A 80 -0.81 7.45 -7.67
N ASN A 81 -1.32 6.42 -6.98
CA ASN A 81 -1.46 6.43 -5.53
C ASN A 81 -0.13 6.68 -4.83
N VAL A 82 0.90 5.90 -5.17
CA VAL A 82 2.23 6.03 -4.55
C VAL A 82 2.77 7.44 -4.76
N LEU A 83 2.69 8.00 -5.96
CA LEU A 83 3.19 9.36 -6.22
C LEU A 83 2.37 10.45 -5.53
N ALA A 84 1.04 10.33 -5.49
CA ALA A 84 0.17 11.30 -4.84
C ALA A 84 0.42 11.34 -3.33
N TYR A 85 0.43 10.19 -2.65
CA TYR A 85 0.75 10.11 -1.22
C TYR A 85 2.20 10.49 -0.93
N GLY A 86 3.15 10.13 -1.80
CA GLY A 86 4.56 10.51 -1.65
C GLY A 86 4.75 12.03 -1.73
N THR A 87 4.00 12.69 -2.63
CA THR A 87 4.00 14.15 -2.77
C THR A 87 3.36 14.81 -1.55
N ALA A 88 2.20 14.33 -1.09
CA ALA A 88 1.55 14.83 0.12
C ALA A 88 2.48 14.70 1.34
N LEU A 89 3.14 13.55 1.48
CA LEU A 89 4.11 13.31 2.54
C LEU A 89 5.30 14.28 2.42
N TYR A 90 5.87 14.44 1.23
CA TYR A 90 6.96 15.40 1.00
C TYR A 90 6.56 16.83 1.39
N LEU A 91 5.40 17.31 0.94
CA LEU A 91 4.89 18.65 1.25
C LEU A 91 4.68 18.84 2.76
N ALA A 92 4.10 17.85 3.45
CA ALA A 92 3.92 17.90 4.90
C ALA A 92 5.25 18.08 5.63
N TRP A 93 6.29 17.34 5.23
CA TRP A 93 7.63 17.47 5.79
C TRP A 93 8.30 18.80 5.43
N ARG A 94 8.08 19.32 4.22
CA ARG A 94 8.63 20.63 3.81
C ARG A 94 8.01 21.77 4.62
N ILE A 95 6.70 21.76 4.83
CA ILE A 95 5.99 22.75 5.67
C ILE A 95 6.47 22.67 7.12
N ALA A 96 6.72 21.47 7.65
CA ALA A 96 7.30 21.28 8.99
C ALA A 96 8.78 21.73 9.12
N GLY A 97 9.37 22.27 8.05
CA GLY A 97 10.75 22.79 8.02
C GLY A 97 11.80 21.78 7.54
N GLY A 98 11.38 20.64 6.98
CA GLY A 98 12.27 19.65 6.40
C GLY A 98 13.05 20.20 5.20
N ARG A 99 14.32 19.77 5.05
CA ARG A 99 15.24 20.25 4.00
C ARG A 99 15.75 19.14 3.09
N ALA A 100 15.26 17.91 3.25
CA ALA A 100 15.67 16.82 2.39
C ALA A 100 15.25 17.05 0.93
N GLY A 101 16.12 16.66 -0.01
CA GLY A 101 15.79 16.68 -1.43
C GLY A 101 14.67 15.69 -1.75
N LEU A 102 13.83 16.02 -2.75
CA LEU A 102 12.69 15.21 -3.16
C LEU A 102 13.10 13.78 -3.54
N GLN A 103 14.24 13.61 -4.22
CA GLN A 103 14.72 12.30 -4.64
C GLN A 103 14.92 11.35 -3.46
N LYS A 104 15.69 11.76 -2.43
CA LYS A 104 15.89 10.95 -1.21
C LYS A 104 14.57 10.65 -0.51
N PHE A 105 13.64 11.59 -0.54
CA PHE A 105 12.33 11.43 0.04
C PHE A 105 11.51 10.34 -0.67
N LEU A 106 11.47 10.39 -2.00
CA LEU A 106 10.81 9.39 -2.84
C LEU A 106 11.49 8.02 -2.73
N THR A 107 12.82 7.96 -2.56
CA THR A 107 13.53 6.70 -2.29
C THR A 107 12.97 6.00 -1.04
N ILE A 108 12.81 6.71 0.08
CA ILE A 108 12.20 6.13 1.29
C ILE A 108 10.77 5.71 1.00
N HIS A 109 10.01 6.60 0.36
CA HIS A 109 8.60 6.38 0.07
C HIS A 109 8.36 5.15 -0.80
N PHE A 110 9.17 4.89 -1.82
CA PHE A 110 9.02 3.71 -2.67
C PHE A 110 9.28 2.40 -1.91
N TYR A 111 10.29 2.35 -1.05
CA TYR A 111 10.49 1.20 -0.17
C TYR A 111 9.29 0.99 0.76
N TYR A 112 8.78 2.06 1.37
CA TYR A 112 7.67 1.95 2.32
C TYR A 112 6.36 1.60 1.62
N ALA A 113 6.09 2.20 0.47
CA ALA A 113 4.97 1.84 -0.39
C ALA A 113 5.02 0.38 -0.81
N GLY A 114 6.19 -0.16 -1.14
CA GLY A 114 6.35 -1.57 -1.47
C GLY A 114 5.93 -2.51 -0.32
N VAL A 115 6.29 -2.18 0.92
CA VAL A 115 5.83 -2.93 2.11
C VAL A 115 4.34 -2.76 2.34
N LEU A 116 3.84 -1.52 2.27
CA LEU A 116 2.43 -1.22 2.48
C LEU A 116 1.52 -1.86 1.43
N LEU A 117 1.96 -1.98 0.18
CA LEU A 117 1.24 -2.70 -0.88
C LEU A 117 1.11 -4.19 -0.55
N LEU A 118 2.16 -4.84 -0.03
CA LEU A 118 2.09 -6.23 0.41
C LEU A 118 1.14 -6.40 1.59
N LEU A 119 1.22 -5.53 2.60
CA LEU A 119 0.33 -5.57 3.75
C LEU A 119 -1.13 -5.32 3.36
N ALA A 120 -1.37 -4.35 2.47
CA ALA A 120 -2.71 -4.09 1.91
C ALA A 120 -3.23 -5.27 1.07
N THR A 121 -2.35 -5.97 0.35
CA THR A 121 -2.72 -7.20 -0.34
C THR A 121 -3.10 -8.29 0.65
N GLY A 122 -2.30 -8.50 1.71
CA GLY A 122 -2.61 -9.45 2.77
C GLY A 122 -3.92 -9.12 3.48
N LEU A 123 -4.20 -7.84 3.73
CA LEU A 123 -5.47 -7.34 4.25
C LEU A 123 -6.64 -7.74 3.34
N TYR A 124 -6.53 -7.44 2.03
CA TYR A 124 -7.57 -7.75 1.05
C TYR A 124 -7.83 -9.26 0.95
N LEU A 125 -6.78 -10.07 0.82
CA LEU A 125 -6.89 -11.53 0.74
C LEU A 125 -7.41 -12.14 2.05
N GLY A 126 -6.98 -11.62 3.19
CA GLY A 126 -7.46 -12.05 4.50
C GLY A 126 -8.94 -11.74 4.67
N PHE A 127 -9.39 -10.56 4.26
CA PHE A 127 -10.81 -10.20 4.26
C PHE A 127 -11.63 -11.10 3.32
N ALA A 128 -11.26 -11.14 2.03
CA ALA A 128 -11.95 -11.90 1.00
C ALA A 128 -11.96 -13.40 1.31
N GLY A 129 -10.82 -13.96 1.70
CA GLY A 129 -10.65 -15.36 2.07
C GLY A 129 -11.47 -15.76 3.29
N THR A 130 -11.52 -14.89 4.31
CA THR A 130 -12.36 -15.13 5.50
C THR A 130 -13.84 -15.19 5.12
N ILE A 131 -14.36 -14.19 4.40
CA ILE A 131 -15.77 -14.22 4.00
C ILE A 131 -16.05 -15.42 3.11
N ARG A 132 -15.18 -15.70 2.13
CA ARG A 132 -15.33 -16.86 1.23
C ARG A 132 -15.33 -18.20 1.96
N ALA A 133 -14.55 -18.35 3.03
CA ALA A 133 -14.47 -19.59 3.79
C ALA A 133 -15.70 -19.83 4.69
N PHE A 134 -16.23 -18.78 5.31
CA PHE A 134 -17.33 -18.89 6.27
C PHE A 134 -18.73 -18.65 5.66
N ASP A 135 -18.82 -17.85 4.60
CA ASP A 135 -20.07 -17.53 3.90
C ASP A 135 -19.81 -17.23 2.41
N PRO A 136 -19.69 -18.28 1.57
CA PRO A 136 -19.40 -18.13 0.14
C PRO A 136 -20.46 -17.31 -0.62
N ALA A 137 -21.72 -17.34 -0.17
CA ALA A 137 -22.81 -16.59 -0.79
C ALA A 137 -22.64 -15.09 -0.54
N LEU A 138 -22.38 -14.69 0.70
CA LEU A 138 -22.07 -13.31 1.04
C LEU A 138 -20.81 -12.81 0.34
N PHE A 139 -19.77 -13.66 0.23
CA PHE A 139 -18.57 -13.31 -0.55
C PHE A 139 -18.93 -13.01 -2.00
N LYS A 140 -19.73 -13.87 -2.65
CA LYS A 140 -20.17 -13.66 -4.02
C LYS A 140 -20.93 -12.34 -4.18
N GLU A 141 -21.88 -12.05 -3.29
CA GLU A 141 -22.67 -10.80 -3.31
C GLU A 141 -21.78 -9.55 -3.14
N LEU A 142 -20.88 -9.55 -2.15
CA LEU A 142 -19.92 -8.45 -1.95
C LEU A 142 -19.01 -8.24 -3.16
N HIS A 143 -18.52 -9.34 -3.73
CA HIS A 143 -17.66 -9.33 -4.90
C HIS A 143 -18.43 -8.84 -6.14
N ASP A 144 -19.67 -9.31 -6.35
CA ASP A 144 -20.57 -8.82 -7.40
C ASP A 144 -20.83 -7.31 -7.27
N ALA A 145 -21.13 -6.84 -6.06
CA ALA A 145 -21.34 -5.42 -5.79
C ALA A 145 -20.08 -4.57 -6.06
N ALA A 146 -18.90 -5.08 -5.72
CA ALA A 146 -17.63 -4.40 -6.00
C ALA A 146 -17.34 -4.25 -7.49
N TYR A 147 -17.51 -5.32 -8.28
CA TYR A 147 -17.32 -5.27 -9.73
C TYR A 147 -18.38 -4.41 -10.44
N ALA A 148 -19.59 -4.33 -9.88
CA ALA A 148 -20.65 -3.46 -10.41
C ALA A 148 -20.48 -1.98 -10.00
N GLY A 149 -19.42 -1.60 -9.27
CA GLY A 149 -19.24 -0.24 -8.77
C GLY A 149 -20.25 0.17 -7.67
N ASN A 150 -20.99 -0.80 -7.11
CA ASN A 150 -22.11 -0.58 -6.19
C ASN A 150 -21.77 -0.99 -4.74
N LEU A 151 -20.49 -1.20 -4.42
CA LEU A 151 -20.06 -1.67 -3.10
C LEU A 151 -20.55 -0.77 -1.96
N ALA A 152 -20.45 0.57 -2.13
CA ALA A 152 -20.87 1.51 -1.10
C ALA A 152 -22.38 1.40 -0.79
N ALA A 153 -23.22 1.33 -1.84
CA ALA A 153 -24.66 1.14 -1.70
C ALA A 153 -24.97 -0.20 -1.02
N PHE A 154 -24.34 -1.27 -1.48
CA PHE A 154 -24.49 -2.61 -0.88
C PHE A 154 -24.18 -2.62 0.62
N LEU A 155 -23.07 -2.00 1.04
CA LEU A 155 -22.67 -1.93 2.45
C LEU A 155 -23.67 -1.14 3.31
N ILE A 156 -24.23 -0.05 2.77
CA ILE A 156 -25.21 0.79 3.48
C ILE A 156 -26.55 0.05 3.61
N GLU A 157 -27.06 -0.50 2.52
CA GLU A 157 -28.36 -1.18 2.45
C GLU A 157 -28.38 -2.49 3.24
N ASN A 158 -27.25 -3.20 3.30
CA ASN A 158 -27.14 -4.50 3.97
C ASN A 158 -26.44 -4.43 5.34
N LYS A 159 -26.27 -3.23 5.93
CA LYS A 159 -25.47 -3.03 7.16
C LYS A 159 -25.86 -3.97 8.30
N GLU A 160 -27.15 -4.20 8.52
CA GLU A 160 -27.65 -5.01 9.64
C GLU A 160 -27.35 -6.50 9.41
N ARG A 161 -27.59 -6.98 8.18
CA ARG A 161 -27.23 -8.35 7.75
C ARG A 161 -25.72 -8.58 7.86
N LEU A 162 -24.91 -7.62 7.40
CA LEU A 162 -23.45 -7.70 7.48
C LEU A 162 -22.98 -7.78 8.93
N LEU A 163 -23.49 -6.91 9.81
CA LEU A 163 -23.11 -6.93 11.22
C LEU A 163 -23.58 -8.19 11.97
N ALA A 164 -24.69 -8.80 11.54
CA ALA A 164 -25.15 -10.08 12.07
C ALA A 164 -24.29 -11.27 11.59
N SER A 165 -23.75 -11.21 10.38
CA SER A 165 -22.92 -12.28 9.79
C SER A 165 -21.66 -12.55 10.61
N SER A 166 -21.44 -13.81 11.00
CA SER A 166 -20.22 -14.25 11.67
C SER A 166 -19.00 -14.16 10.74
N ALA A 167 -19.18 -14.46 9.46
CA ALA A 167 -18.13 -14.36 8.43
C ALA A 167 -17.63 -12.91 8.29
N TYR A 168 -18.54 -11.95 8.20
CA TYR A 168 -18.17 -10.53 8.12
C TYR A 168 -17.50 -10.07 9.41
N ARG A 169 -18.03 -10.38 10.60
CA ARG A 169 -17.39 -10.04 11.88
C ARG A 169 -15.99 -10.64 12.03
N ALA A 170 -15.78 -11.90 11.63
CA ALA A 170 -14.46 -12.52 11.62
C ALA A 170 -13.51 -11.78 10.67
N SER A 171 -14.00 -11.38 9.48
CA SER A 171 -13.21 -10.60 8.53
C SER A 171 -12.82 -9.22 9.08
N LEU A 172 -13.67 -8.59 9.91
CA LEU A 172 -13.33 -7.32 10.59
C LEU A 172 -12.17 -7.50 11.58
N LEU A 173 -12.12 -8.62 12.31
CA LEU A 173 -10.99 -8.91 13.22
C LEU A 173 -9.67 -9.03 12.44
N VAL A 174 -9.70 -9.72 11.30
CA VAL A 174 -8.53 -9.79 10.39
C VAL A 174 -8.13 -8.39 9.93
N GLN A 175 -9.10 -7.56 9.54
CA GLN A 175 -8.83 -6.19 9.13
C GLN A 175 -8.20 -5.37 10.25
N PHE A 176 -8.77 -5.37 11.45
CA PHE A 176 -8.21 -4.64 12.59
C PHE A 176 -6.79 -5.09 12.94
N ALA A 177 -6.52 -6.40 12.91
CA ALA A 177 -5.19 -6.93 13.18
C ALA A 177 -4.17 -6.46 12.14
N VAL A 178 -4.49 -6.59 10.85
CA VAL A 178 -3.56 -6.21 9.77
C VAL A 178 -3.39 -4.69 9.70
N PHE A 179 -4.45 -3.90 9.83
CA PHE A 179 -4.35 -2.44 9.92
C PHE A 179 -3.54 -1.98 11.13
N GLY A 180 -3.73 -2.61 12.29
CA GLY A 180 -2.94 -2.35 13.48
C GLY A 180 -1.44 -2.60 13.24
N ALA A 181 -1.11 -3.71 12.58
CA ALA A 181 0.26 -4.03 12.20
C ALA A 181 0.84 -3.01 11.19
N MET A 182 0.05 -2.59 10.19
CA MET A 182 0.44 -1.56 9.23
C MET A 182 0.74 -0.24 9.94
N LEU A 183 -0.14 0.22 10.83
CA LEU A 183 0.05 1.46 11.58
C LEU A 183 1.29 1.39 12.47
N ALA A 184 1.46 0.30 13.23
CA ALA A 184 2.64 0.10 14.07
C ALA A 184 3.93 0.13 13.23
N TRP A 185 3.93 -0.49 12.05
CA TRP A 185 5.06 -0.48 11.15
C TRP A 185 5.36 0.91 10.56
N ILE A 186 4.32 1.66 10.16
CA ILE A 186 4.46 3.05 9.70
C ILE A 186 5.07 3.92 10.80
N PHE A 187 4.60 3.79 12.05
CA PHE A 187 5.16 4.53 13.18
C PHE A 187 6.63 4.16 13.44
N ALA A 188 6.99 2.88 13.36
CA ALA A 188 8.38 2.43 13.48
C ALA A 188 9.28 3.02 12.37
N GLY A 189 8.77 3.09 11.14
CA GLY A 189 9.45 3.69 10.00
C GLY A 189 9.49 5.22 10.01
N TRP A 190 8.54 5.89 10.66
CA TRP A 190 8.40 7.36 10.66
C TRP A 190 9.70 8.08 11.09
N GLY A 191 10.46 7.46 12.00
CA GLY A 191 11.74 7.97 12.47
C GLY A 191 12.77 8.18 11.36
N ALA A 192 12.71 7.43 10.25
CA ALA A 192 13.62 7.58 9.12
C ALA A 192 13.49 8.97 8.45
N TYR A 193 12.26 9.42 8.22
CA TYR A 193 12.00 10.75 7.65
C TYR A 193 12.45 11.87 8.61
N ARG A 194 12.28 11.68 9.91
CA ARG A 194 12.73 12.64 10.93
C ARG A 194 14.25 12.81 10.88
N GLU A 195 14.99 11.71 10.82
CA GLU A 195 16.45 11.75 10.77
C GLU A 195 16.98 12.31 9.47
N LEU A 196 16.36 11.92 8.34
CA LEU A 196 16.68 12.49 7.03
C LEU A 196 16.55 14.03 7.03
N ASN A 197 15.55 14.56 7.72
CA ASN A 197 15.29 16.00 7.80
C ASN A 197 15.94 16.70 9.00
N ARG A 198 16.61 15.96 9.91
CA ARG A 198 17.20 16.47 11.15
C ARG A 198 16.22 17.31 11.99
N LEU A 199 14.95 16.91 12.06
CA LEU A 199 13.91 17.63 12.80
C LEU A 199 13.75 17.10 14.24
N SER A 200 13.28 17.98 15.12
CA SER A 200 12.85 17.61 16.47
C SER A 200 11.62 16.68 16.42
N ARG A 201 11.36 15.97 17.53
CA ARG A 201 10.18 15.08 17.65
C ARG A 201 8.87 15.85 17.47
N LEU A 202 8.78 17.06 18.01
CA LEU A 202 7.57 17.90 17.90
C LEU A 202 7.28 18.31 16.45
N ARG A 203 8.30 18.75 15.69
CA ARG A 203 8.14 19.07 14.26
C ARG A 203 7.81 17.84 13.43
N SER A 204 8.39 16.69 13.75
CA SER A 204 8.07 15.40 13.15
C SER A 204 6.61 14.98 13.41
N MET A 205 6.08 15.25 14.59
CA MET A 205 4.66 15.04 14.90
C MET A 205 3.77 16.00 14.10
N GLY A 206 4.15 17.28 14.02
CA GLY A 206 3.49 18.26 13.17
C GLY A 206 3.43 17.85 11.69
N ALA A 207 4.54 17.32 11.15
CA ALA A 207 4.56 16.75 9.81
C ALA A 207 3.59 15.56 9.66
N GLY A 208 3.44 14.73 10.70
CA GLY A 208 2.48 13.62 10.71
C GLY A 208 1.03 14.10 10.66
N LEU A 209 0.70 15.11 11.46
CA LEU A 209 -0.64 15.72 11.45
C LEU A 209 -0.95 16.37 10.10
N LEU A 210 0.00 17.12 9.53
CA LEU A 210 -0.14 17.72 8.20
C LEU A 210 -0.31 16.66 7.11
N PHE A 211 0.47 15.57 7.17
CA PHE A 211 0.32 14.46 6.23
C PHE A 211 -1.08 13.85 6.32
N PHE A 212 -1.60 13.63 7.54
CA PHE A 212 -2.96 13.13 7.73
C PHE A 212 -4.01 14.07 7.11
N VAL A 213 -3.86 15.39 7.28
CA VAL A 213 -4.72 16.37 6.63
C VAL A 213 -4.62 16.29 5.10
N PHE A 214 -3.42 16.14 4.54
CA PHE A 214 -3.22 16.01 3.10
C PHE A 214 -3.68 14.65 2.53
N CYS A 215 -3.80 13.61 3.35
CA CYS A 215 -4.38 12.34 2.91
C CYS A 215 -5.84 12.48 2.48
N PHE A 216 -6.63 13.39 3.05
CA PHE A 216 -8.04 13.57 2.68
C PHE A 216 -8.24 13.96 1.20
N PRO A 217 -7.65 15.06 0.68
CA PRO A 217 -7.80 15.42 -0.72
C PRO A 217 -7.17 14.39 -1.66
N VAL A 218 -6.05 13.75 -1.27
CA VAL A 218 -5.47 12.64 -2.06
C VAL A 218 -6.45 11.48 -2.15
N THR A 219 -7.03 11.04 -1.02
CA THR A 219 -8.02 9.95 -0.99
C THR A 219 -9.23 10.30 -1.84
N ALA A 220 -9.76 11.52 -1.72
CA ALA A 220 -10.90 11.98 -2.51
C ALA A 220 -10.60 11.96 -4.03
N PHE A 221 -9.43 12.46 -4.43
CA PHE A 221 -8.99 12.44 -5.82
C PHE A 221 -8.86 11.00 -6.36
N ILE A 222 -8.17 10.14 -5.60
CA ILE A 222 -7.99 8.72 -5.95
C ILE A 222 -9.33 8.00 -6.04
N PHE A 223 -10.27 8.30 -5.14
CA PHE A 223 -11.61 7.73 -5.18
C PHE A 223 -12.36 8.14 -6.45
N VAL A 224 -12.32 9.41 -6.85
CA VAL A 224 -12.93 9.87 -8.11
C VAL A 224 -12.30 9.17 -9.33
N VAL A 225 -10.97 9.09 -9.39
CA VAL A 225 -10.29 8.40 -10.50
C VAL A 225 -10.62 6.91 -10.51
N GLY A 226 -10.61 6.24 -9.37
CA GLY A 226 -10.95 4.83 -9.25
C GLY A 226 -12.36 4.54 -9.77
N ASN A 227 -13.35 5.34 -9.38
CA ASN A 227 -14.73 5.18 -9.88
C ASN A 227 -14.85 5.48 -11.39
N ALA A 228 -14.04 6.38 -11.93
CA ALA A 228 -14.04 6.66 -13.37
C ALA A 228 -13.47 5.49 -14.21
N LEU A 229 -12.60 4.66 -13.61
CA LEU A 229 -11.97 3.51 -14.26
C LEU A 229 -12.81 2.22 -14.24
N VAL A 230 -13.85 2.13 -13.40
CA VAL A 230 -14.71 0.93 -13.24
C VAL A 230 -15.90 0.92 -14.22
N LYS A 231 -15.74 1.46 -15.44
CA LYS A 231 -16.80 1.52 -16.45
C LYS A 231 -16.65 0.48 -17.55
#